data_AF-A0A969HIZ6-F1
#
_entry.id   AF-A0A969HIZ6-F1
#
_cell.length_a   1.000
_cell.length_b   1.000
_cell.length_c   1.000
_cell.angle_alpha   90.00
_cell.angle_beta   90.00
_cell.angle_gamma   90.00
#
_symmetry.space_group_name_H-M   'P 1'
#
loop_
_entity.id
_entity.type
_entity.pdbx_description
1 polymer ?
#
loop_
_entity_poly.entity_id
_entity_poly.type
_entity_poly.pdbx_seq_one_letter_code
_entity_poly.pdbx_strand_id
1 'polypeptide(L)' 'RPVHGKYNEYHFDPHYRDLILFYEYFHGETARGVGASHQTGWTGLVAELIDRVGWNKI' A
#
# COMPACT_ATOMS: atom_id res chain seq x y z
N ARG A 1 -6.97 -7.42 1.42
CA ARG A 1 -6.36 -6.75 0.24
C ARG A 1 -5.06 -7.49 -0.11
N PRO A 2 -4.65 -7.67 -1.38
CA PRO A 2 -3.46 -8.47 -1.75
C PRO A 2 -2.17 -8.06 -1.02
N VAL A 3 -2.02 -6.76 -0.73
CA VAL A 3 -0.89 -6.21 0.03
C VAL A 3 -0.69 -6.85 1.41
N HIS A 4 -1.75 -7.32 2.07
CA HIS A 4 -1.68 -8.00 3.38
C HIS A 4 -1.36 -9.49 3.26
N GLY A 5 -1.22 -10.05 2.06
CA GLY A 5 -0.84 -11.44 1.84
C GLY A 5 -1.72 -12.43 2.62
N LYS A 6 -1.10 -13.17 3.55
CA LYS A 6 -1.75 -14.20 4.38
C LYS A 6 -2.16 -13.71 5.79
N TYR A 7 -1.93 -12.44 6.10
CA TYR A 7 -2.23 -11.88 7.43
C TYR A 7 -3.74 -11.60 7.55
N ASN A 8 -4.44 -12.58 8.13
CA ASN A 8 -5.89 -12.60 8.22
C ASN A 8 -6.46 -11.49 9.12
N GLU A 9 -5.72 -11.00 10.12
CA GLU A 9 -6.18 -9.89 10.97
C GLU A 9 -6.58 -8.65 10.16
N TYR A 10 -5.78 -8.27 9.16
CA TYR A 10 -6.05 -7.12 8.29
C TYR A 10 -7.23 -7.34 7.32
N HIS A 11 -7.72 -8.57 7.21
CA HIS A 11 -8.85 -8.92 6.37
C HIS A 11 -10.16 -8.96 7.14
N PHE A 12 -10.14 -9.45 8.37
CA PHE A 12 -11.36 -9.80 9.11
C PHE A 12 -11.58 -8.98 10.37
N ASP A 13 -10.55 -8.38 10.96
CA ASP A 13 -10.71 -7.54 12.13
C ASP A 13 -11.25 -6.15 11.70
N PRO A 14 -12.42 -5.73 12.21
CA PRO A 14 -12.98 -4.41 11.93
C PRO A 14 -12.06 -3.25 12.30
N HIS A 15 -11.17 -3.42 13.29
CA HIS A 15 -10.23 -2.39 13.73
C HIS A 15 -9.17 -2.05 12.67
N TYR A 16 -8.86 -2.98 11.77
CA TYR A 16 -7.86 -2.79 10.70
C TYR A 16 -8.47 -2.43 9.35
N ARG A 17 -9.80 -2.27 9.26
CA ARG A 17 -10.52 -2.02 8.00
C ARG A 17 -9.93 -0.84 7.21
N ASP A 18 -9.65 0.25 7.91
CA ASP A 18 -9.20 1.52 7.34
C ASP A 18 -7.69 1.74 7.47
N LEU A 19 -6.97 0.81 8.11
CA LEU A 19 -5.52 0.85 8.26
C LEU A 19 -4.86 0.21 7.03
N ILE A 20 -4.53 1.04 6.05
CA ILE A 20 -3.79 0.63 4.85
C ILE A 20 -2.29 0.82 5.10
N LEU A 21 -1.57 -0.29 5.08
CA LEU A 21 -0.11 -0.31 5.18
C LEU A 21 0.54 -0.06 3.81
N PHE A 22 1.64 0.68 3.81
CA PHE A 22 2.41 0.99 2.61
C PHE A 22 3.82 0.38 2.74
N TYR A 23 4.07 -0.60 1.89
CA TYR A 23 5.27 -1.43 1.96
C TYR A 23 6.35 -0.93 1.00
N GLU A 24 7.60 -1.21 1.37
CA GLU A 24 8.78 -0.86 0.57
C GLU A 24 8.79 -1.49 -0.83
N TYR A 25 8.37 -2.76 -0.93
CA TYR A 25 8.24 -3.45 -2.21
C TYR A 25 6.94 -4.25 -2.30
N PHE A 26 6.49 -4.50 -3.53
CA PHE A 26 5.37 -5.39 -3.81
C PHE A 26 5.84 -6.58 -4.63
N HIS A 27 5.42 -7.78 -4.22
CA HIS A 27 5.75 -9.01 -4.95
C HIS A 27 5.02 -9.04 -6.30
N GLY A 28 5.75 -9.19 -7.41
CA GLY A 28 5.17 -9.07 -8.76
C GLY A 28 4.00 -10.02 -9.06
N GLU A 29 4.03 -11.26 -8.54
CA GLU A 29 2.96 -12.23 -8.80
C GLU A 29 1.75 -12.11 -7.87
N THR A 30 1.97 -11.74 -6.61
CA THR A 30 0.94 -11.83 -5.56
C THR A 30 0.50 -10.47 -5.03
N ALA A 31 1.21 -9.41 -5.43
CA ALA A 31 1.08 -8.04 -4.92
C ALA A 31 1.21 -7.92 -3.39
N ARG A 32 1.77 -8.93 -2.69
CA ARG A 32 2.00 -8.83 -1.24
C ARG A 32 3.08 -7.79 -0.94
N GLY A 33 2.89 -7.06 0.16
CA GLY A 33 3.93 -6.17 0.69
C GLY A 33 5.15 -6.94 1.19
N VAL A 34 6.34 -6.36 1.00
CA VAL A 34 7.63 -6.90 1.43
C VAL A 34 8.50 -5.75 1.95
N GLY A 35 9.28 -6.00 3.01
CA GLY A 35 10.11 -4.97 3.65
C GLY A 35 9.34 -4.19 4.72
N ALA A 36 9.77 -2.96 5.01
CA ALA A 36 9.14 -2.12 6.02
C ALA A 36 7.68 -1.78 5.63
N SER A 37 6.73 -1.99 6.56
CA SER A 37 5.28 -1.78 6.34
C SER A 37 4.80 -0.34 6.57
N HIS A 38 5.67 0.51 7.12
CA HIS A 38 5.46 1.94 7.37
C HIS A 38 6.58 2.74 6.68
N GLN A 39 6.87 2.46 5.41
CA GLN A 39 7.90 3.20 4.70
C GLN A 39 7.29 4.46 4.07
N THR A 40 7.58 5.62 4.63
CA THR A 40 7.36 6.94 3.99
C THR A 40 8.61 7.39 3.24
N GLY A 41 9.23 6.46 2.51
CA GLY A 41 10.47 6.68 1.75
C GLY A 41 10.17 7.01 0.29
N TRP A 42 10.96 6.46 -0.62
CA TRP A 42 10.79 6.66 -2.07
C TRP A 42 9.40 6.23 -2.58
N THR A 43 8.73 5.29 -1.91
CA THR A 43 7.35 4.87 -2.20
C THR A 43 6.33 5.99 -2.03
N GLY A 44 6.62 7.02 -1.21
CA GLY A 44 5.79 8.23 -1.12
C GLY A 44 5.74 9.04 -2.42
N LEU A 45 6.74 8.88 -3.30
CA LEU A 45 6.73 9.53 -4.62
C LEU A 45 5.57 9.04 -5.50
N VAL A 46 4.99 7.87 -5.22
CA VAL A 46 3.79 7.42 -5.94
C VAL A 46 2.62 8.35 -5.70
N ALA A 47 2.44 8.87 -4.47
CA ALA A 47 1.38 9.84 -4.19
C ALA A 47 1.61 11.16 -4.97
N GLU A 48 2.85 11.64 -5.02
CA GLU A 48 3.24 12.81 -5.83
C GLU A 48 3.00 12.59 -7.33
N LEU A 49 3.30 11.39 -7.84
CA LEU A 49 3.03 11.06 -9.25
C LEU A 49 1.52 11.03 -9.55
N ILE A 50 0.71 10.50 -8.63
CA ILE A 50 -0.75 10.49 -8.74
C ILE A 50 -1.29 11.92 -8.73
N ASP A 51 -0.83 12.78 -7.83
CA ASP A 51 -1.20 14.20 -7.77
C ASP A 51 -0.86 14.90 -9.10
N ARG A 52 0.41 14.81 -9.52
CA ARG A 52 0.91 15.50 -10.70
C ARG A 52 0.25 15.05 -12.01
N VAL A 53 0.01 13.74 -12.16
CA VAL A 53 -0.51 13.15 -13.42
C VAL A 53 -2.03 13.00 -13.41
N GLY A 54 -2.62 12.74 -12.24
CA GLY A 54 -4.03 12.38 -12.06
C GLY A 54 -4.94 13.56 -11.72
N TRP A 55 -4.47 14.55 -10.96
CA TRP A 55 -5.31 15.70 -10.57
C TRP A 55 -5.20 16.91 -11.50
N ASN A 56 -4.05 17.18 -12.13
CA ASN A 56 -3.92 18.27 -13.11
C ASN A 56 -4.65 18.03 -14.45
N LYS A 57 -5.54 17.04 -14.53
CA LYS A 57 -6.30 16.66 -15.73
C LYS A 57 -7.82 16.70 -15.55
N ILE A 58 -8.33 17.17 -14.41
CA ILE A 58 -9.77 17.32 -14.13
C ILE A 58 -10.08 18.80 -13.90
#